data_AF-A0A2A5YRX0-F1
#
_entry.id   AF-A0A2A5YRX0-F1
#
_cell.length_a   1.000
_cell.length_b   1.000
_cell.length_c   1.000
_cell.angle_alpha   90.00
_cell.angle_beta   90.00
_cell.angle_gamma   90.00
#
_symmetry.space_group_name_H-M   'P 1'
#
loop_
_entity.id
_entity.type
_entity.pdbx_description
1 polymer ?
#
loop_
_entity_poly.entity_id
_entity_poly.type
_entity_poly.pdbx_seq_one_letter_code
_entity_poly.pdbx_strand_id
1 'polypeptide(L)'
;MKIATYNVNGVNGRLPVLLRWLAEAAPDIVCLQELKAPDERFPIDAIRAAGYDAIWHGQKSWNGVAILSRVGSIQETRRGLPGDPDDSHSRYIEAAVNGLLIGGLYLPNGNPRPGPKFDYKLRWFDRLIDHTAGLMASGLPVMLAGDFNVMPTERDVYKPERWTDDALFAPEVRAAYVRLLDQGWTDALRSLHPDETIYTFWDYFRNAFARDAGLRIDHLLLSPTLSERLVRAEVDSHVRGWEKTSDHAPVWIELAEPRRRRPVRQVEETKNGRTAPRTEAGTGTAPARPRRARGRRSEQQP
;
A
#
# COMPACT_ATOMS: atom_id res chain seq x y z
N MET A 1 -7.71 13.21 3.37
CA MET A 1 -8.13 12.07 2.53
C MET A 1 -8.22 10.82 3.38
N LYS A 2 -9.36 10.12 3.39
CA LYS A 2 -9.60 8.87 4.12
C LYS A 2 -9.50 7.67 3.17
N ILE A 3 -8.68 6.68 3.49
CA ILE A 3 -8.50 5.47 2.67
C ILE A 3 -8.71 4.24 3.55
N ALA A 4 -9.43 3.25 3.05
CA ALA A 4 -9.82 2.08 3.83
C ALA A 4 -9.51 0.75 3.12
N THR A 5 -9.43 -0.31 3.92
CA THR A 5 -9.49 -1.70 3.46
C THR A 5 -10.57 -2.46 4.21
N TYR A 6 -11.28 -3.35 3.53
CA TYR A 6 -12.32 -4.16 4.14
C TYR A 6 -12.50 -5.52 3.44
N ASN A 7 -12.15 -6.61 4.12
CA ASN A 7 -12.52 -7.95 3.69
C ASN A 7 -14.02 -8.16 3.94
N VAL A 8 -14.81 -8.27 2.87
CA VAL A 8 -16.28 -8.32 2.95
C VAL A 8 -16.84 -9.73 3.05
N ASN A 9 -16.00 -10.76 2.94
CA ASN A 9 -16.38 -12.16 3.02
C ASN A 9 -17.65 -12.48 2.17
N GLY A 10 -17.61 -12.10 0.90
CA GLY A 10 -18.71 -12.23 -0.06
C GLY A 10 -19.48 -10.93 -0.24
N VAL A 11 -19.12 -10.16 -1.28
CA VAL A 11 -19.64 -8.81 -1.52
C VAL A 11 -21.16 -8.77 -1.66
N ASN A 12 -21.76 -9.72 -2.38
CA ASN A 12 -23.21 -9.73 -2.61
C ASN A 12 -24.01 -10.08 -1.34
N GLY A 13 -23.47 -10.96 -0.49
CA GLY A 13 -24.11 -11.30 0.78
C GLY A 13 -24.02 -10.18 1.81
N ARG A 14 -22.96 -9.36 1.73
CA ARG A 14 -22.70 -8.24 2.65
C ARG A 14 -23.02 -6.87 2.04
N LEU A 15 -23.63 -6.83 0.85
CA LEU A 15 -23.86 -5.57 0.14
C LEU A 15 -24.63 -4.52 0.98
N PRO A 16 -25.72 -4.85 1.70
CA PRO A 16 -26.39 -3.86 2.56
C PRO A 16 -25.49 -3.30 3.67
N VAL A 17 -24.63 -4.14 4.27
CA VAL A 17 -23.66 -3.74 5.29
C VAL A 17 -22.60 -2.82 4.68
N LEU A 18 -22.05 -3.20 3.51
CA LEU A 18 -21.08 -2.39 2.78
C LEU A 18 -21.65 -1.02 2.42
N LEU A 19 -22.85 -0.96 1.82
CA LEU A 19 -23.49 0.30 1.42
C LEU A 19 -23.78 1.19 2.62
N ARG A 20 -24.25 0.61 3.73
CA ARG A 20 -24.46 1.35 4.99
C ARG A 20 -23.15 1.95 5.50
N TRP A 21 -22.08 1.16 5.58
CA TRP A 21 -20.79 1.65 6.04
C TRP A 21 -20.20 2.71 5.10
N LEU A 22 -20.30 2.54 3.78
CA LEU A 22 -19.87 3.55 2.80
C LEU A 22 -20.63 4.87 2.99
N ALA A 23 -21.93 4.83 3.33
CA ALA A 23 -22.70 6.03 3.62
C ALA A 23 -22.29 6.71 4.94
N GLU A 24 -21.97 5.93 5.98
CA GLU A 24 -21.59 6.45 7.31
C GLU A 24 -20.14 6.96 7.35
N ALA A 25 -19.17 6.15 6.89
CA ALA A 25 -17.74 6.43 7.00
C ALA A 25 -17.20 7.27 5.82
N ALA A 26 -17.86 7.16 4.67
CA ALA A 26 -17.62 7.89 3.44
C ALA A 26 -16.13 8.00 3.01
N PRO A 27 -15.32 6.92 3.08
CA PRO A 27 -13.91 6.93 2.69
C PRO A 27 -13.73 7.38 1.24
N ASP A 28 -12.63 8.05 0.92
CA ASP A 28 -12.33 8.51 -0.43
C ASP A 28 -12.00 7.33 -1.36
N ILE A 29 -11.27 6.34 -0.84
CA ILE A 29 -10.83 5.14 -1.57
C ILE A 29 -10.98 3.91 -0.65
N VAL A 30 -11.43 2.79 -1.20
CA VAL A 30 -11.60 1.52 -0.46
C VAL A 30 -11.03 0.34 -1.23
N CYS A 31 -10.16 -0.45 -0.59
CA CYS A 31 -9.77 -1.77 -1.07
C CYS A 31 -10.68 -2.84 -0.47
N LEU A 32 -11.37 -3.64 -1.29
CA LEU A 32 -12.17 -4.78 -0.81
C LEU A 32 -11.46 -6.10 -1.08
N GLN A 33 -11.68 -7.07 -0.19
CA GLN A 33 -11.19 -8.44 -0.32
C GLN A 33 -12.34 -9.45 -0.16
N GLU A 34 -12.08 -10.68 -0.61
CA GLU A 34 -13.05 -11.78 -0.64
C GLU A 34 -14.39 -11.40 -1.26
N LEU A 35 -14.37 -10.86 -2.48
CA LEU A 35 -15.62 -10.59 -3.21
C LEU A 35 -16.48 -11.87 -3.36
N LYS A 36 -15.84 -13.04 -3.56
CA LYS A 36 -16.47 -14.35 -3.79
C LYS A 36 -17.54 -14.32 -4.88
N ALA A 37 -17.34 -13.46 -5.87
CA ALA A 37 -18.22 -13.27 -7.00
C ALA A 37 -17.37 -13.24 -8.29
N PRO A 38 -17.81 -13.90 -9.37
CA PRO A 38 -17.21 -13.68 -10.69
C PRO A 38 -17.48 -12.23 -11.15
N ASP A 39 -16.73 -11.77 -12.14
CA ASP A 39 -16.73 -10.35 -12.57
C ASP A 39 -18.14 -9.86 -12.93
N GLU A 40 -18.93 -10.65 -13.65
CA GLU A 40 -20.28 -10.31 -14.10
C GLU A 40 -21.32 -10.24 -12.96
N ARG A 41 -20.93 -10.64 -11.74
CA ARG A 41 -21.78 -10.60 -10.54
C ARG A 41 -21.31 -9.57 -9.52
N PHE A 42 -20.31 -8.75 -9.85
CA PHE A 42 -19.92 -7.64 -8.99
C PHE A 42 -21.03 -6.55 -9.01
N PRO A 43 -21.47 -6.03 -7.85
CA PRO A 43 -22.64 -5.16 -7.76
C PRO A 43 -22.33 -3.70 -8.12
N ILE A 44 -21.70 -3.45 -9.27
CA ILE A 44 -21.21 -2.12 -9.67
C ILE A 44 -22.30 -1.05 -9.66
N ASP A 45 -23.53 -1.36 -10.07
CA ASP A 45 -24.61 -0.38 -10.13
C ASP A 45 -25.00 0.14 -8.74
N ALA A 46 -25.02 -0.74 -7.73
CA ALA A 46 -25.29 -0.35 -6.35
C ALA A 46 -24.13 0.46 -5.75
N ILE A 47 -22.89 0.10 -6.08
CA ILE A 47 -21.68 0.84 -5.66
C ILE A 47 -21.66 2.25 -6.29
N ARG A 48 -22.02 2.37 -7.57
CA ARG A 48 -22.17 3.66 -8.26
C ARG A 48 -23.31 4.49 -7.71
N ALA A 49 -24.43 3.87 -7.37
CA ALA A 49 -25.54 4.56 -6.70
C ALA A 49 -25.13 5.11 -5.32
N ALA A 50 -24.17 4.47 -4.64
CA ALA A 50 -23.56 4.99 -3.40
C ALA A 50 -22.47 6.06 -3.63
N GLY A 51 -22.20 6.44 -4.89
CA GLY A 51 -21.25 7.51 -5.23
C GLY A 51 -19.81 7.06 -5.43
N TYR A 52 -19.57 5.75 -5.64
CA TYR A 52 -18.26 5.19 -5.88
C TYR A 52 -18.16 4.58 -7.28
N ASP A 53 -17.09 4.84 -8.00
CA ASP A 53 -16.67 4.00 -9.13
C ASP A 53 -15.78 2.87 -8.62
N ALA A 54 -15.56 1.84 -9.42
CA ALA A 54 -14.73 0.71 -9.01
C ALA A 54 -14.03 0.01 -10.17
N ILE A 55 -12.87 -0.56 -9.87
CA ILE A 55 -12.28 -1.68 -10.61
C ILE A 55 -12.27 -2.90 -9.70
N TRP A 56 -12.46 -4.09 -10.27
CA TRP A 56 -12.47 -5.32 -9.50
C TRP A 56 -11.90 -6.46 -10.33
N HIS A 57 -11.36 -7.46 -9.63
CA HIS A 57 -10.93 -8.75 -10.15
C HIS A 57 -11.65 -9.82 -9.33
N GLY A 58 -12.70 -10.39 -9.90
CA GLY A 58 -13.59 -11.36 -9.27
C GLY A 58 -13.19 -12.81 -9.55
N GLN A 59 -13.64 -13.68 -8.65
CA GLN A 59 -13.52 -15.13 -8.79
C GLN A 59 -14.70 -15.80 -8.09
N LYS A 60 -15.27 -16.83 -8.74
CA LYS A 60 -16.42 -17.55 -8.20
C LYS A 60 -16.05 -18.29 -6.91
N SER A 61 -16.88 -18.15 -5.89
CA SER A 61 -16.81 -18.84 -4.58
C SER A 61 -15.62 -18.48 -3.67
N TRP A 62 -14.53 -17.95 -4.21
CA TRP A 62 -13.29 -17.69 -3.48
C TRP A 62 -12.70 -16.34 -3.87
N ASN A 63 -11.82 -15.81 -3.03
CA ASN A 63 -10.97 -14.65 -3.34
C ASN A 63 -11.78 -13.44 -3.84
N GLY A 64 -11.16 -12.63 -4.69
CA GLY A 64 -11.75 -11.46 -5.30
C GLY A 64 -11.28 -10.20 -4.59
N VAL A 65 -10.85 -9.21 -5.37
CA VAL A 65 -10.39 -7.91 -4.86
C VAL A 65 -10.99 -6.77 -5.67
N ALA A 66 -11.23 -5.64 -5.03
CA ALA A 66 -11.69 -4.42 -5.71
C ALA A 66 -11.03 -3.17 -5.13
N ILE A 67 -10.92 -2.13 -5.95
CA ILE A 67 -10.62 -0.76 -5.52
C ILE A 67 -11.81 0.10 -5.89
N LEU A 68 -12.40 0.76 -4.91
CA LEU A 68 -13.50 1.71 -5.05
C LEU A 68 -12.93 3.10 -4.86
N SER A 69 -13.45 4.07 -5.59
CA SER A 69 -13.13 5.48 -5.37
C SER A 69 -14.34 6.38 -5.57
N ARG A 70 -14.49 7.36 -4.68
CA ARG A 70 -15.39 8.51 -4.88
C ARG A 70 -14.65 9.77 -5.29
N VAL A 71 -13.32 9.70 -5.44
CA VAL A 71 -12.45 10.82 -5.82
C VAL A 71 -11.54 10.47 -7.00
N GLY A 72 -11.47 11.35 -8.00
CA GLY A 72 -10.64 11.13 -9.18
C GLY A 72 -11.05 9.91 -10.01
N SER A 73 -10.40 9.74 -11.16
CA SER A 73 -10.58 8.53 -11.98
C SER A 73 -9.66 7.41 -11.49
N ILE A 74 -10.13 6.17 -11.65
CA ILE A 74 -9.34 4.98 -11.35
C ILE A 74 -8.61 4.57 -12.63
N GLN A 75 -7.29 4.57 -12.60
CA GLN A 75 -6.45 4.08 -13.70
C GLN A 75 -5.80 2.78 -13.27
N GLU A 76 -6.33 1.65 -13.75
CA GLU A 76 -5.75 0.33 -13.46
C GLU A 76 -4.33 0.25 -14.01
N THR A 77 -3.37 -0.05 -13.14
CA THR A 77 -1.95 -0.21 -13.49
C THR A 77 -1.54 -1.68 -13.49
N ARG A 78 -2.22 -2.53 -12.72
CA ARG A 78 -1.97 -3.97 -12.67
C ARG A 78 -3.15 -4.76 -12.15
N ARG A 79 -3.25 -6.00 -12.63
CA ARG A 79 -4.17 -7.04 -12.15
C ARG A 79 -3.41 -8.34 -12.04
N GLY A 80 -3.40 -8.93 -10.84
CA GLY A 80 -2.54 -10.06 -10.48
C GLY A 80 -1.08 -9.68 -10.24
N LEU A 81 -0.36 -10.51 -9.50
CA LEU A 81 1.08 -10.34 -9.28
C LEU A 81 1.89 -10.95 -10.44
N PRO A 82 3.05 -10.37 -10.81
CA PRO A 82 3.97 -11.01 -11.76
C PRO A 82 4.63 -12.27 -11.17
N GLY A 83 5.29 -13.07 -12.00
CA GLY A 83 6.17 -14.15 -11.55
C GLY A 83 5.56 -15.54 -11.45
N ASP A 84 4.28 -15.72 -11.79
CA ASP A 84 3.64 -17.04 -11.89
C ASP A 84 2.64 -17.05 -13.06
N PRO A 85 2.93 -17.78 -14.15
CA PRO A 85 2.07 -17.80 -15.33
C PRO A 85 0.76 -18.57 -15.10
N ASP A 86 0.67 -19.42 -14.08
CA ASP A 86 -0.48 -20.28 -13.81
C ASP A 86 -1.36 -19.74 -12.66
N ASP A 87 -1.04 -18.56 -12.12
CA ASP A 87 -1.76 -17.96 -10.99
C ASP A 87 -3.07 -17.31 -11.44
N SER A 88 -4.12 -18.14 -11.48
CA SER A 88 -5.49 -17.73 -11.76
C SER A 88 -6.22 -17.09 -10.57
N HIS A 89 -5.56 -16.89 -9.42
CA HIS A 89 -6.23 -16.41 -8.22
C HIS A 89 -6.38 -14.88 -8.22
N SER A 90 -7.62 -14.42 -8.05
CA SER A 90 -7.96 -12.99 -8.04
C SER A 90 -7.64 -12.33 -6.68
N ARG A 91 -6.33 -12.19 -6.41
CA ARG A 91 -5.79 -11.78 -5.09
C ARG A 91 -5.08 -10.43 -5.07
N TYR A 92 -4.85 -9.82 -6.24
CA TYR A 92 -4.15 -8.54 -6.34
C TYR A 92 -4.74 -7.67 -7.45
N ILE A 93 -4.89 -6.38 -7.17
CA ILE A 93 -5.27 -5.35 -8.12
C ILE A 93 -4.58 -4.03 -7.74
N GLU A 94 -4.20 -3.23 -8.72
CA GLU A 94 -3.43 -2.00 -8.51
C GLU A 94 -3.99 -0.89 -9.39
N ALA A 95 -4.09 0.31 -8.83
CA ALA A 95 -4.50 1.48 -9.59
C ALA A 95 -3.86 2.77 -9.10
N ALA A 96 -3.69 3.71 -10.03
CA ALA A 96 -3.47 5.10 -9.71
C ALA A 96 -4.83 5.80 -9.50
N VAL A 97 -5.00 6.47 -8.36
CA VAL A 97 -6.20 7.23 -8.01
C VAL A 97 -5.79 8.53 -7.31
N ASN A 98 -6.22 9.66 -7.86
CA ASN A 98 -5.97 10.99 -7.29
C ASN A 98 -4.49 11.27 -6.92
N GLY A 99 -3.56 10.76 -7.72
CA GLY A 99 -2.12 10.93 -7.52
C GLY A 99 -1.48 9.96 -6.51
N LEU A 100 -2.20 8.94 -6.03
CA LEU A 100 -1.68 7.83 -5.24
C LEU A 100 -1.66 6.56 -6.07
N LEU A 101 -0.64 5.71 -5.90
CA LEU A 101 -0.64 4.34 -6.41
C LEU A 101 -1.04 3.38 -5.29
N ILE A 102 -2.03 2.53 -5.54
CA ILE A 102 -2.67 1.71 -4.51
C ILE A 102 -2.68 0.27 -4.96
N GLY A 103 -2.04 -0.61 -4.19
CA GLY A 103 -2.13 -2.07 -4.34
C GLY A 103 -3.14 -2.66 -3.36
N GLY A 104 -4.29 -3.11 -3.85
CA GLY A 104 -5.30 -3.86 -3.10
C GLY A 104 -5.00 -5.36 -3.13
N LEU A 105 -4.95 -6.03 -1.97
CA LEU A 105 -4.57 -7.43 -1.90
C LEU A 105 -5.37 -8.31 -0.94
N TYR A 106 -5.47 -9.60 -1.28
CA TYR A 106 -5.97 -10.68 -0.44
C TYR A 106 -4.95 -11.83 -0.43
N LEU A 107 -4.04 -11.79 0.53
CA LEU A 107 -2.92 -12.73 0.64
C LEU A 107 -3.45 -14.13 1.00
N PRO A 108 -2.89 -15.23 0.46
CA PRO A 108 -3.36 -16.58 0.78
C PRO A 108 -3.35 -16.89 2.29
N ASN A 109 -4.46 -17.44 2.80
CA ASN A 109 -4.55 -17.88 4.20
C ASN A 109 -3.45 -18.90 4.56
N GLY A 110 -3.30 -19.94 3.73
CA GLY A 110 -2.21 -20.92 3.82
C GLY A 110 -2.48 -22.12 4.74
N ASN A 111 -3.58 -22.16 5.50
CA ASN A 111 -3.90 -23.33 6.31
C ASN A 111 -4.41 -24.52 5.47
N PRO A 112 -4.16 -25.78 5.91
CA PRO A 112 -3.30 -26.14 7.04
C PRO A 112 -1.81 -25.99 6.71
N ARG A 113 -0.95 -25.86 7.74
CA ARG A 113 0.51 -25.95 7.61
C ARG A 113 1.09 -27.13 8.39
N PRO A 114 2.18 -27.75 7.90
CA PRO A 114 2.77 -27.55 6.57
C PRO A 114 1.87 -28.10 5.45
N GLY A 115 2.15 -27.72 4.19
CA GLY A 115 1.48 -28.30 3.03
C GLY A 115 1.39 -27.35 1.82
N PRO A 116 0.86 -27.83 0.68
CA PRO A 116 0.86 -27.07 -0.58
C PRO A 116 0.24 -25.68 -0.52
N LYS A 117 -0.78 -25.47 0.33
CA LYS A 117 -1.40 -24.15 0.54
C LYS A 117 -0.46 -23.18 1.27
N PHE A 118 0.30 -23.67 2.24
CA PHE A 118 1.30 -22.91 2.96
C PHE A 118 2.49 -22.59 2.05
N ASP A 119 2.94 -23.55 1.25
CA ASP A 119 4.01 -23.32 0.27
C ASP A 119 3.60 -22.27 -0.77
N TYR A 120 2.34 -22.32 -1.24
CA TYR A 120 1.79 -21.30 -2.14
C TYR A 120 1.73 -19.93 -1.45
N LYS A 121 1.33 -19.85 -0.18
CA LYS A 121 1.35 -18.59 0.59
C LYS A 121 2.73 -17.96 0.61
N LEU A 122 3.77 -18.74 0.92
CA LEU A 122 5.15 -18.23 0.98
C LEU A 122 5.62 -17.74 -0.40
N ARG A 123 5.41 -18.52 -1.47
CA ARG A 123 5.74 -18.09 -2.84
C ARG A 123 4.98 -16.84 -3.28
N TRP A 124 3.71 -16.72 -2.89
CA TRP A 124 2.91 -15.53 -3.18
C TRP A 124 3.45 -14.30 -2.43
N PHE A 125 3.91 -14.48 -1.19
CA PHE A 125 4.57 -13.45 -0.40
C PHE A 125 5.87 -12.99 -1.06
N ASP A 126 6.71 -13.92 -1.54
CA ASP A 126 7.94 -13.59 -2.26
C ASP A 126 7.64 -12.77 -3.52
N ARG A 127 6.64 -13.17 -4.32
CA ARG A 127 6.19 -12.40 -5.49
C ARG A 127 5.67 -11.01 -5.13
N LEU A 128 4.99 -10.87 -4.00
CA LEU A 128 4.55 -9.56 -3.50
C LEU A 128 5.78 -8.70 -3.20
N ILE A 129 6.75 -9.21 -2.42
CA ILE A 129 7.98 -8.52 -2.06
C ILE A 129 8.74 -8.06 -3.32
N ASP A 130 8.91 -8.93 -4.31
CA ASP A 130 9.62 -8.61 -5.55
C ASP A 130 8.91 -7.48 -6.33
N HIS A 131 7.59 -7.56 -6.47
CA HIS A 131 6.79 -6.53 -7.15
C HIS A 131 6.84 -5.19 -6.41
N THR A 132 6.65 -5.21 -5.09
CA THR A 132 6.56 -3.99 -4.27
C THR A 132 7.90 -3.28 -4.11
N ALA A 133 9.02 -3.99 -4.26
CA ALA A 133 10.34 -3.36 -4.33
C ALA A 133 10.44 -2.38 -5.51
N GLY A 134 9.87 -2.74 -6.68
CA GLY A 134 9.79 -1.85 -7.83
C GLY A 134 8.89 -0.64 -7.58
N LEU A 135 7.78 -0.83 -6.87
CA LEU A 135 6.90 0.26 -6.47
C LEU A 135 7.59 1.23 -5.50
N MET A 136 8.31 0.71 -4.51
CA MET A 136 9.08 1.51 -3.56
C MET A 136 10.19 2.29 -4.26
N ALA A 137 10.92 1.65 -5.19
CA ALA A 137 11.96 2.29 -5.98
C ALA A 137 11.46 3.41 -6.90
N SER A 138 10.17 3.43 -7.26
CA SER A 138 9.58 4.49 -8.07
C SER A 138 9.58 5.86 -7.38
N GLY A 139 9.66 5.89 -6.04
CA GLY A 139 9.56 7.13 -5.26
C GLY A 139 8.17 7.79 -5.28
N LEU A 140 7.17 7.16 -5.90
CA LEU A 140 5.80 7.63 -5.92
C LEU A 140 5.15 7.48 -4.53
N PRO A 141 4.07 8.22 -4.23
CA PRO A 141 3.21 7.94 -3.09
C PRO A 141 2.45 6.62 -3.32
N VAL A 142 2.96 5.53 -2.73
CA VAL A 142 2.41 4.18 -2.90
C VAL A 142 1.90 3.64 -1.57
N MET A 143 0.77 2.94 -1.59
CA MET A 143 0.30 2.14 -0.46
C MET A 143 -0.12 0.74 -0.87
N LEU A 144 -0.01 -0.20 0.08
CA LEU A 144 -0.62 -1.52 0.00
C LEU A 144 -1.73 -1.59 1.05
N ALA A 145 -2.88 -2.13 0.69
CA ALA A 145 -4.01 -2.23 1.60
C ALA A 145 -4.76 -3.54 1.37
N GLY A 146 -5.03 -4.28 2.43
CA GLY A 146 -5.68 -5.56 2.28
C GLY A 146 -5.69 -6.42 3.53
N ASP A 147 -6.24 -7.62 3.35
CA ASP A 147 -6.08 -8.74 4.27
C ASP A 147 -4.81 -9.49 3.89
N PHE A 148 -3.78 -9.38 4.73
CA PHE A 148 -2.49 -10.00 4.53
C PHE A 148 -2.41 -11.41 5.10
N ASN A 149 -3.46 -11.91 5.78
CA ASN A 149 -3.43 -13.21 6.44
C ASN A 149 -2.11 -13.44 7.21
N VAL A 150 -1.67 -12.44 7.97
CA VAL A 150 -0.47 -12.53 8.81
C VAL A 150 -0.71 -11.78 10.11
N MET A 151 -0.33 -12.41 11.22
CA MET A 151 -0.30 -11.82 12.55
C MET A 151 1.16 -11.51 12.88
N PRO A 152 1.65 -10.27 12.69
CA PRO A 152 3.09 -9.97 12.72
C PRO A 152 3.75 -10.27 14.08
N THR A 153 3.03 -10.02 15.17
CA THR A 153 3.51 -10.15 16.55
C THR A 153 2.47 -10.79 17.45
N GLU A 154 2.87 -11.15 18.67
CA GLU A 154 1.96 -11.67 19.71
C GLU A 154 0.85 -10.69 20.10
N ARG A 155 1.06 -9.38 19.90
CA ARG A 155 0.05 -8.33 20.14
C ARG A 155 -1.05 -8.31 19.09
N ASP A 156 -0.83 -8.99 17.96
CA ASP A 156 -1.74 -9.02 16.83
C ASP A 156 -2.72 -10.20 16.90
N VAL A 157 -2.74 -10.92 18.03
CA VAL A 157 -3.56 -12.11 18.20
C VAL A 157 -4.00 -12.31 19.65
N TYR A 158 -5.26 -12.67 19.85
CA TYR A 158 -5.74 -13.12 21.15
C TYR A 158 -5.19 -14.52 21.49
N LYS A 159 -4.51 -14.63 22.64
CA LYS A 159 -3.89 -15.89 23.14
C LYS A 159 -2.90 -16.49 22.14
N PRO A 160 -1.76 -15.81 21.87
CA PRO A 160 -0.78 -16.20 20.86
C PRO A 160 -0.32 -17.66 20.98
N GLU A 161 -0.28 -18.22 22.20
CA GLU A 161 0.09 -19.60 22.47
C GLU A 161 -0.82 -20.64 21.78
N ARG A 162 -2.00 -20.24 21.31
CA ARG A 162 -2.95 -21.11 20.59
C ARG A 162 -2.76 -21.13 19.08
N TRP A 163 -1.91 -20.24 18.55
CA TRP A 163 -1.77 -20.01 17.12
C TRP A 163 -0.42 -20.47 16.57
N THR A 164 0.42 -21.12 17.39
CA THR A 164 1.77 -21.56 17.01
C THR A 164 1.80 -22.48 15.80
N ASP A 165 0.72 -23.21 15.56
CA ASP A 165 0.55 -24.13 14.42
C ASP A 165 -0.24 -23.51 13.24
N ASP A 166 -0.74 -22.27 13.38
CA ASP A 166 -1.52 -21.61 12.33
C ASP A 166 -0.61 -20.98 11.28
N ALA A 167 -1.00 -21.07 10.00
CA ALA A 167 -0.29 -20.47 8.87
C ALA A 167 -0.16 -18.95 8.96
N LEU A 168 -1.06 -18.24 9.66
CA LEU A 168 -1.03 -16.79 9.82
C LEU A 168 0.01 -16.35 10.86
N PHE A 169 0.37 -17.23 11.81
CA PHE A 169 1.34 -16.95 12.87
C PHE A 169 2.70 -17.62 12.69
N ALA A 170 2.82 -18.42 11.63
CA ALA A 170 4.03 -19.18 11.32
C ALA A 170 5.27 -18.27 11.31
N PRO A 171 6.40 -18.68 11.94
CA PRO A 171 7.63 -17.91 11.94
C PRO A 171 8.07 -17.48 10.52
N GLU A 172 7.89 -18.33 9.52
CA GLU A 172 8.24 -18.08 8.13
C GLU A 172 7.39 -16.96 7.51
N VAL A 173 6.09 -16.94 7.80
CA VAL A 173 5.17 -15.89 7.31
C VAL A 173 5.43 -14.56 8.01
N ARG A 174 5.72 -14.60 9.33
CA ARG A 174 6.11 -13.41 10.09
C ARG A 174 7.43 -12.83 9.58
N ALA A 175 8.41 -13.69 9.28
CA ALA A 175 9.68 -13.28 8.67
C ALA A 175 9.46 -12.68 7.27
N ALA A 176 8.55 -13.24 6.46
CA ALA A 176 8.19 -12.66 5.17
C ALA A 176 7.58 -11.26 5.31
N TYR A 177 6.70 -11.04 6.29
CA TYR A 177 6.15 -9.71 6.56
C TYR A 177 7.24 -8.71 6.99
N VAL A 178 8.18 -9.12 7.83
CA VAL A 178 9.34 -8.27 8.20
C VAL A 178 10.17 -7.92 6.97
N ARG A 179 10.52 -8.89 6.11
CA ARG A 179 11.25 -8.61 4.85
C ARG A 179 10.51 -7.63 3.94
N LEU A 180 9.18 -7.69 3.92
CA LEU A 180 8.38 -6.69 3.20
C LEU A 180 8.58 -5.32 3.85
N LEU A 181 8.39 -5.18 5.16
CA LEU A 181 8.59 -3.90 5.86
C LEU A 181 10.00 -3.33 5.69
N ASP A 182 11.03 -4.18 5.64
CA ASP A 182 12.44 -3.79 5.47
C ASP A 182 12.71 -3.07 4.13
N GLN A 183 11.79 -3.11 3.16
CA GLN A 183 11.84 -2.26 1.96
C GLN A 183 11.64 -0.77 2.28
N GLY A 184 11.14 -0.43 3.47
CA GLY A 184 10.81 0.92 3.93
C GLY A 184 9.31 1.19 4.09
N TRP A 185 8.47 0.15 4.12
CA TRP A 185 7.03 0.31 4.33
C TRP A 185 6.71 0.63 5.80
N THR A 186 5.79 1.55 6.02
CA THR A 186 5.25 1.87 7.35
C THR A 186 3.89 1.18 7.54
N ASP A 187 3.77 0.30 8.53
CA ASP A 187 2.47 -0.24 8.99
C ASP A 187 1.69 0.87 9.72
N ALA A 188 0.64 1.39 9.10
CA ALA A 188 -0.03 2.60 9.56
C ALA A 188 -0.68 2.45 10.94
N LEU A 189 -1.34 1.32 11.21
CA LEU A 189 -1.95 1.07 12.52
C LEU A 189 -0.88 0.99 13.60
N ARG A 190 0.16 0.17 13.38
CA ARG A 190 1.19 -0.03 14.39
C ARG A 190 2.04 1.23 14.60
N SER A 191 2.19 2.09 13.59
CA SER A 191 2.91 3.37 13.70
C SER A 191 2.21 4.36 14.63
N LEU A 192 0.87 4.41 14.64
CA LEU A 192 0.12 5.31 15.51
C LEU A 192 -0.26 4.68 16.85
N HIS A 193 -0.36 3.35 16.90
CA HIS A 193 -0.75 2.60 18.09
C HIS A 193 0.30 1.52 18.42
N PRO A 194 1.53 1.91 18.80
CA PRO A 194 2.64 0.97 18.95
C PRO A 194 2.41 -0.09 20.04
N ASP A 195 1.72 0.31 21.12
CA ASP A 195 1.54 -0.52 22.31
C ASP A 195 0.11 -1.06 22.49
N GLU A 196 -0.83 -0.65 21.64
CA GLU A 196 -2.21 -1.10 21.74
C GLU A 196 -2.40 -2.51 21.15
N THR A 197 -3.36 -3.23 21.73
CA THR A 197 -3.88 -4.47 21.15
C THR A 197 -5.07 -4.09 20.29
N ILE A 198 -4.91 -4.22 18.97
CA ILE A 198 -5.92 -3.86 17.98
C ILE A 198 -6.21 -5.12 17.19
N TYR A 199 -7.49 -5.42 16.95
CA TYR A 199 -7.92 -6.51 16.09
C TYR A 199 -8.76 -5.98 14.94
N THR A 200 -8.75 -6.72 13.84
CA THR A 200 -9.46 -6.40 12.59
C THR A 200 -10.35 -7.56 12.15
N PHE A 201 -10.16 -8.75 12.74
CA PHE A 201 -10.91 -9.96 12.47
C PHE A 201 -11.35 -10.65 13.76
N TRP A 202 -12.58 -11.17 13.77
CA TRP A 202 -13.11 -12.01 14.83
C TRP A 202 -13.97 -13.12 14.23
N ASP A 203 -13.56 -14.36 14.46
CA ASP A 203 -14.27 -15.55 14.04
C ASP A 203 -15.75 -15.52 14.49
N TYR A 204 -16.67 -16.04 13.67
CA TYR A 204 -18.08 -16.13 14.01
C TYR A 204 -18.36 -17.08 15.19
N PHE A 205 -17.50 -18.08 15.41
CA PHE A 205 -17.68 -19.09 16.43
C PHE A 205 -17.33 -18.58 17.84
N ARG A 206 -17.95 -19.23 18.85
CA ARG A 206 -17.62 -19.03 20.27
C ARG A 206 -17.67 -17.57 20.74
N ASN A 207 -18.54 -16.79 20.11
CA ASN A 207 -18.78 -15.39 20.44
C ASN A 207 -17.47 -14.57 20.50
N ALA A 208 -16.56 -14.79 19.54
CA ALA A 208 -15.22 -14.21 19.58
C ALA A 208 -15.25 -12.67 19.62
N PHE A 209 -16.13 -12.04 18.85
CA PHE A 209 -16.30 -10.59 18.84
C PHE A 209 -16.69 -10.03 20.22
N ALA A 210 -17.70 -10.60 20.89
CA ALA A 210 -18.14 -10.12 22.20
C ALA A 210 -17.11 -10.33 23.32
N ARG A 211 -16.16 -11.26 23.13
CA ARG A 211 -15.04 -11.52 24.06
C ARG A 211 -13.76 -10.78 23.66
N ASP A 212 -13.82 -10.00 22.58
CA ASP A 212 -12.67 -9.38 21.92
C ASP A 212 -11.51 -10.36 21.68
N ALA A 213 -11.84 -11.57 21.24
CA ALA A 213 -10.90 -12.63 20.93
C ALA A 213 -10.54 -12.59 19.43
N GLY A 214 -9.81 -11.56 19.01
CA GLY A 214 -9.57 -11.26 17.59
C GLY A 214 -8.14 -11.49 17.10
N LEU A 215 -7.95 -11.13 15.84
CA LEU A 215 -6.67 -11.10 15.11
C LEU A 215 -6.51 -9.76 14.39
N ARG A 216 -5.28 -9.26 14.24
CA ARG A 216 -4.94 -8.17 13.33
C ARG A 216 -4.26 -8.72 12.08
N ILE A 217 -5.02 -8.81 11.01
CA ILE A 217 -4.56 -9.37 9.73
C ILE A 217 -4.81 -8.45 8.54
N ASP A 218 -5.60 -7.39 8.74
CA ASP A 218 -5.84 -6.34 7.76
C ASP A 218 -4.89 -5.17 8.01
N HIS A 219 -4.06 -4.83 7.02
CA HIS A 219 -3.02 -3.82 7.17
C HIS A 219 -3.09 -2.79 6.04
N LEU A 220 -2.67 -1.56 6.35
CA LEU A 220 -2.36 -0.53 5.37
C LEU A 220 -0.89 -0.16 5.50
N LEU A 221 -0.10 -0.47 4.47
CA LEU A 221 1.34 -0.22 4.43
C LEU A 221 1.62 0.99 3.54
N LEU A 222 2.38 1.95 4.04
CA LEU A 222 2.63 3.23 3.39
C LEU A 222 4.08 3.38 2.96
N SER A 223 4.31 3.89 1.75
CA SER A 223 5.63 4.38 1.35
C SER A 223 6.07 5.54 2.26
N PRO A 224 7.37 5.85 2.36
CA PRO A 224 7.87 6.96 3.18
C PRO A 224 7.20 8.30 2.87
N THR A 225 6.92 8.55 1.59
CA THR A 225 6.24 9.77 1.12
C THR A 225 4.79 9.88 1.60
N LEU A 226 4.11 8.76 1.86
CA LEU A 226 2.76 8.74 2.41
C LEU A 226 2.75 8.68 3.93
N SER A 227 3.70 8.01 4.56
CA SER A 227 3.76 7.89 6.03
C SER A 227 3.96 9.25 6.71
N GLU A 228 4.70 10.18 6.09
CA GLU A 228 4.81 11.58 6.55
C GLU A 228 3.47 12.34 6.60
N ARG A 229 2.46 11.84 5.89
CA ARG A 229 1.12 12.43 5.83
C ARG A 229 0.12 11.71 6.71
N LEU A 230 0.50 10.62 7.38
CA LEU A 230 -0.40 9.84 8.23
C LEU A 230 -0.84 10.67 9.44
N VAL A 231 -2.16 10.84 9.60
CA VAL A 231 -2.78 11.61 10.69
C VAL A 231 -3.53 10.69 11.65
N ARG A 232 -4.27 9.72 11.11
CA ARG A 232 -5.07 8.75 11.88
C ARG A 232 -5.02 7.38 11.25
N ALA A 233 -5.18 6.34 12.06
CA ALA A 233 -5.37 4.97 11.64
C ALA A 233 -6.31 4.32 12.65
N GLU A 234 -7.43 3.76 12.21
CA GLU A 234 -8.49 3.29 13.10
C GLU A 234 -9.14 2.01 12.54
N VAL A 235 -9.84 1.29 13.41
CA VAL A 235 -10.67 0.14 13.03
C VAL A 235 -12.13 0.45 13.37
N ASP A 236 -13.01 0.37 12.38
CA ASP A 236 -14.45 0.51 12.57
C ASP A 236 -15.06 -0.78 13.14
N SER A 237 -14.59 -1.21 14.32
CA SER A 237 -15.00 -2.47 14.97
C SER A 237 -16.51 -2.57 15.23
N HIS A 238 -17.19 -1.43 15.38
CA HIS A 238 -18.65 -1.39 15.50
C HIS A 238 -19.38 -2.00 14.29
N VAL A 239 -18.80 -1.95 13.09
CA VAL A 239 -19.35 -2.57 11.86
C VAL A 239 -19.36 -4.10 11.98
N ARG A 240 -18.36 -4.68 12.64
CA ARG A 240 -18.32 -6.11 12.97
C ARG A 240 -19.41 -6.51 13.97
N GLY A 241 -20.00 -5.55 14.68
CA GLY A 241 -21.15 -5.76 15.58
C GLY A 241 -22.51 -5.77 14.90
N TRP A 242 -22.61 -5.45 13.60
CA TRP A 242 -23.90 -5.43 12.90
C TRP A 242 -24.39 -6.83 12.50
N GLU A 243 -25.70 -6.94 12.24
CA GLU A 243 -26.29 -8.18 11.74
C GLU A 243 -25.74 -8.53 10.34
N LYS A 244 -25.41 -9.81 10.10
CA LYS A 244 -24.91 -10.35 8.81
C LYS A 244 -23.64 -9.70 8.27
N THR A 245 -22.88 -9.03 9.13
CA THR A 245 -21.60 -8.42 8.77
C THR A 245 -20.53 -9.46 8.42
N SER A 246 -19.40 -8.98 7.91
CA SER A 246 -18.18 -9.77 7.72
C SER A 246 -17.59 -10.18 9.07
N ASP A 247 -16.73 -11.18 9.09
CA ASP A 247 -15.89 -11.55 10.22
C ASP A 247 -14.75 -10.53 10.43
N HIS A 248 -14.47 -9.71 9.43
CA HIS A 248 -13.58 -8.55 9.52
C HIS A 248 -14.33 -7.25 9.84
N ALA A 249 -13.60 -6.27 10.35
CA ALA A 249 -14.00 -4.88 10.46
C ALA A 249 -13.24 -4.03 9.40
N PRO A 250 -13.84 -2.95 8.89
CA PRO A 250 -13.11 -2.01 8.05
C PRO A 250 -11.96 -1.35 8.83
N VAL A 251 -10.80 -1.26 8.18
CA VAL A 251 -9.63 -0.55 8.70
C VAL A 251 -9.38 0.65 7.81
N TRP A 252 -9.14 1.82 8.38
CA TRP A 252 -8.92 3.02 7.59
C TRP A 252 -7.82 3.91 8.18
N ILE A 253 -7.28 4.74 7.30
CA ILE A 253 -6.33 5.78 7.64
C ILE A 253 -6.82 7.13 7.13
N GLU A 254 -6.37 8.20 7.78
CA GLU A 254 -6.51 9.55 7.28
C GLU A 254 -5.15 10.13 6.96
N LEU A 255 -5.02 10.65 5.74
CA LEU A 255 -3.85 11.33 5.24
C LEU A 255 -4.11 12.84 5.14
N ALA A 256 -3.18 13.63 5.64
CA ALA A 256 -3.15 15.07 5.44
C ALA A 256 -3.01 15.42 3.95
N GLU A 257 -3.48 16.62 3.57
CA GLU A 257 -3.31 17.13 2.23
C GLU A 257 -1.81 17.22 1.85
N PRO A 258 -1.45 16.99 0.57
CA PRO A 258 -0.08 17.15 0.13
C PRO A 258 0.40 18.58 0.44
N ARG A 259 1.57 18.72 1.06
CA ARG A 259 2.20 20.04 1.20
C ARG A 259 2.46 20.60 -0.20
N ARG A 260 1.80 21.69 -0.58
CA ARG A 260 2.08 22.40 -1.83
C ARG A 260 3.57 22.76 -1.84
N ARG A 261 4.33 22.24 -2.81
CA ARG A 261 5.70 22.69 -3.05
C ARG A 261 5.64 24.21 -3.30
N ARG A 262 6.32 25.01 -2.48
CA ARG A 262 6.48 26.44 -2.74
C ARG A 262 7.13 26.58 -4.12
N PRO A 263 6.66 27.48 -5.00
CA PRO A 263 7.35 27.77 -6.24
C PRO A 263 8.78 28.18 -5.91
N VAL A 264 9.76 27.52 -6.53
CA VAL A 264 11.14 27.98 -6.49
C VAL A 264 11.13 29.37 -7.13
N ARG A 265 11.46 30.42 -6.38
CA ARG A 265 11.65 31.75 -6.95
C ARG A 265 12.74 31.63 -8.01
N GLN A 266 12.39 31.87 -9.28
CA GLN A 266 13.40 32.12 -10.29
C GLN A 266 14.19 33.34 -9.84
N VAL A 267 15.49 33.15 -9.62
CA VAL A 267 16.40 34.26 -9.42
C VAL A 267 16.53 34.92 -10.80
N GLU A 268 15.87 36.07 -10.98
CA GLU A 268 16.11 36.91 -12.15
C GLU A 268 17.57 37.36 -12.11
N GLU A 269 18.39 36.84 -13.04
CA GLU A 269 19.69 37.42 -13.34
C GLU A 269 19.48 38.83 -13.89
N THR A 270 19.63 39.84 -13.04
CA THR A 270 19.76 41.22 -13.47
C THR A 270 21.04 41.37 -14.30
N LYS A 271 20.90 41.30 -15.63
CA LYS A 271 21.95 41.74 -16.58
C LYS A 271 22.08 43.25 -16.49
N ASN A 272 22.97 43.72 -15.60
CA ASN A 272 23.45 45.09 -15.63
C ASN A 272 24.36 45.27 -16.86
N GLY A 273 23.77 45.76 -17.96
CA GLY A 273 24.51 46.27 -19.10
C GLY A 273 25.25 47.54 -18.72
N ARG A 274 26.56 47.43 -18.44
CA ARG A 274 27.48 48.57 -18.49
C ARG A 274 28.14 48.59 -19.86
N THR A 275 27.68 49.49 -20.72
CA THR A 275 28.37 49.94 -21.92
C THR A 275 29.65 50.67 -21.51
N ALA A 276 30.81 50.12 -21.87
CA ALA A 276 32.09 50.82 -21.76
C ALA A 276 32.34 51.63 -23.06
N PRO A 277 32.90 52.85 -23.00
CA PRO A 277 33.21 53.63 -24.19
C PRO A 277 34.48 53.11 -24.87
N ARG A 278 34.48 53.19 -26.20
CA ARG A 278 35.67 53.01 -27.05
C ARG A 278 36.70 54.12 -26.79
N THR A 279 37.96 53.75 -26.62
CA THR A 279 39.11 54.64 -26.84
C THR A 279 40.17 53.93 -27.68
N GLU A 280 40.79 54.73 -28.54
CA GLU A 280 41.68 54.34 -29.63
C GLU A 280 43.12 54.06 -29.19
N ALA A 281 43.80 53.33 -30.07
CA ALA A 281 45.23 53.18 -30.39
C ALA A 281 46.32 53.79 -29.48
N GLY A 282 47.34 52.97 -29.19
CA GLY A 282 48.64 53.43 -28.70
C GLY A 282 49.66 52.30 -28.49
N THR A 283 50.45 52.05 -29.53
CA THR A 283 51.84 51.54 -29.60
C THR A 283 52.55 50.98 -28.35
N GLY A 284 53.23 49.83 -28.52
CA GLY A 284 54.59 49.67 -27.97
C GLY A 284 54.95 48.33 -27.29
N THR A 285 55.90 47.63 -27.92
CA THR A 285 56.99 46.81 -27.31
C THR A 285 56.68 45.47 -26.62
N ALA A 286 57.08 44.39 -27.30
CA ALA A 286 57.65 43.14 -26.74
C ALA A 286 59.07 43.43 -26.15
N PRO A 287 59.81 42.50 -25.49
CA PRO A 287 59.67 41.04 -25.45
C PRO A 287 59.98 40.36 -24.09
N ALA A 288 59.75 39.03 -23.99
CA ALA A 288 60.72 38.04 -23.48
C ALA A 288 60.06 36.68 -23.16
N ARG A 289 60.54 35.63 -23.85
CA ARG A 289 60.58 34.22 -23.42
C ARG A 289 61.95 34.02 -22.71
N PRO A 290 62.21 33.00 -21.85
CA PRO A 290 62.06 31.58 -22.26
C PRO A 290 61.92 30.47 -21.17
N ARG A 291 61.61 29.24 -21.65
CA ARG A 291 62.02 27.89 -21.14
C ARG A 291 61.47 27.46 -19.77
N ARG A 292 61.22 26.19 -19.39
CA ARG A 292 61.55 24.80 -19.76
C ARG A 292 60.53 23.91 -18.99
N ALA A 293 59.88 22.90 -19.58
CA ALA A 293 60.24 21.46 -19.65
C ALA A 293 59.94 20.56 -18.41
N ARG A 294 59.23 19.44 -18.67
CA ARG A 294 59.13 18.12 -17.96
C ARG A 294 58.30 18.09 -16.66
N GLY A 295 57.49 17.06 -16.35
CA GLY A 295 57.13 15.81 -17.02
C GLY A 295 56.35 14.84 -16.10
N ARG A 296 55.95 13.68 -16.67
CA ARG A 296 55.51 12.38 -16.09
C ARG A 296 54.13 12.33 -15.40
N ARG A 297 53.14 11.53 -15.86
CA ARG A 297 52.95 10.04 -15.96
C ARG A 297 52.65 9.33 -14.63
N SER A 298 51.46 8.71 -14.57
CA SER A 298 51.06 7.41 -13.95
C SER A 298 49.55 7.54 -13.61
N GLU A 299 48.55 6.87 -14.18
CA GLU A 299 48.30 5.46 -14.54
C GLU A 299 48.54 4.41 -13.44
N GLN A 300 47.39 3.94 -12.92
CA GLN A 300 46.93 2.56 -12.68
C GLN A 300 47.34 1.74 -11.45
N GLN A 301 46.28 1.08 -10.94
CA GLN A 301 46.14 -0.15 -10.15
C GLN A 301 45.85 -0.02 -8.64
N PRO A 302 45.22 -1.04 -8.02
CA PRO A 302 44.59 -2.25 -8.59
C PRO A 302 43.06 -2.26 -8.53
#